data_AF-U4KIK3-F1
#
_entry.id   AF-U4KIK3-F1
#
_cell.length_a   1.000
_cell.length_b   1.000
_cell.length_c   1.000
_cell.angle_alpha   90.00
_cell.angle_beta   90.00
_cell.angle_gamma   90.00
#
_symmetry.space_group_name_H-M   'P 1'
#
loop_
_entity.id
_entity.type
_entity.pdbx_description
1 polymer ?
#
loop_
_entity_poly.entity_id
_entity_poly.type
_entity_poly.pdbx_seq_one_letter_code
_entity_poly.pdbx_strand_id
1 'polypeptide(L)'
;MSSVISALGKAKDSPLYGLLATMYNQIEKRNSANESYKQIRLLLEDLLARGYSYETVEIQTIVEMLKELPAYGANTRNFTKLYLRDEYGLRKLPKDPTRIPKGHWH
;
A
#
# COMPACT_ATOMS: atom_id res chain seq x y z
N MET A 1 17.24 -4.53 1.94
CA MET A 1 16.59 -3.40 2.61
C MET A 1 15.18 -3.32 2.07
N SER A 2 14.14 -3.38 2.91
CA SER A 2 12.74 -3.25 2.45
C SER A 2 12.56 -1.89 1.75
N SER A 3 11.88 -1.89 0.61
CA SER A 3 11.59 -0.66 -0.13
C SER A 3 10.70 0.29 0.67
N VAL A 4 9.87 -0.25 1.56
CA VAL A 4 9.03 0.53 2.47
C VAL A 4 9.85 1.32 3.48
N ILE A 5 10.90 0.74 4.06
CA ILE A 5 11.79 1.46 5.00
C ILE A 5 12.44 2.67 4.30
N SER A 6 12.85 2.50 3.04
CA SER A 6 13.39 3.61 2.25
C SER A 6 12.32 4.68 1.96
N ALA A 7 11.10 4.28 1.61
CA ALA A 7 9.98 5.20 1.37
C ALA A 7 9.60 5.98 2.66
N LEU A 8 9.54 5.31 3.81
CA LEU A 8 9.33 5.93 5.11
C LEU A 8 10.42 6.95 5.44
N GLY A 9 11.69 6.65 5.11
CA GLY A 9 12.79 7.59 5.27
C GLY A 9 12.60 8.87 4.45
N LYS A 10 12.06 8.77 3.24
CA LYS A 10 11.70 9.93 2.41
C LYS A 10 10.50 10.69 2.95
N ALA A 11 9.55 10.00 3.58
CA ALA A 11 8.38 10.59 4.21
C ALA A 11 8.66 11.18 5.60
N LYS A 12 9.91 11.22 6.08
CA LYS A 12 10.26 11.68 7.45
C LYS A 12 9.76 13.09 7.77
N ASP A 13 9.79 13.99 6.79
CA ASP A 13 9.34 15.37 6.95
C ASP A 13 7.84 15.54 6.67
N SER A 14 7.14 14.47 6.29
CA SER A 14 5.69 14.49 6.10
C SER A 14 4.97 14.58 7.44
N PRO A 15 3.89 15.37 7.55
CA PRO A 15 2.99 15.35 8.72
C PRO A 15 2.40 13.97 9.02
N LEU A 16 2.38 13.07 8.04
CA LEU A 16 1.82 11.71 8.17
C LEU A 16 2.88 10.66 8.53
N TYR A 17 4.15 11.03 8.70
CA TYR A 17 5.25 10.11 9.00
C TYR A 17 4.93 9.18 10.18
N GLY A 18 4.48 9.75 11.30
CA GLY A 18 4.19 8.97 12.51
C GLY A 18 3.13 7.90 12.27
N LEU A 19 2.05 8.26 11.56
CA LEU A 19 0.98 7.32 11.21
C LEU A 19 1.50 6.21 10.28
N LEU A 20 2.21 6.58 9.21
CA LEU A 20 2.76 5.63 8.24
C LEU A 20 3.75 4.65 8.91
N ALA A 21 4.61 5.15 9.80
CA ALA A 21 5.55 4.32 10.55
C ALA A 21 4.83 3.38 11.53
N THR A 22 3.79 3.84 12.23
CA THR A 22 2.99 2.98 13.10
C THR A 22 2.28 1.88 12.32
N MET A 23 1.70 2.21 11.17
CA MET A 23 1.05 1.22 10.30
C MET A 23 2.05 0.18 9.78
N TYR A 24 3.22 0.60 9.31
CA TYR A 24 4.27 -0.34 8.88
C TYR A 24 4.66 -1.31 9.99
N ASN A 25 4.93 -0.79 11.19
CA ASN A 25 5.26 -1.61 12.35
C ASN A 25 4.13 -2.60 12.71
N GLN A 26 2.88 -2.21 12.50
CA GLN A 26 1.73 -3.09 12.71
C GLN A 26 1.64 -4.19 11.64
N ILE A 27 1.93 -3.86 10.37
CA ILE A 27 1.96 -4.83 9.26
C ILE A 27 3.07 -5.86 9.50
N GLU A 28 4.27 -5.43 9.85
CA GLU A 28 5.38 -6.36 10.15
C GLU A 28 5.06 -7.28 11.34
N LYS A 29 4.32 -6.78 12.35
CA LYS A 29 3.91 -7.59 13.51
C LYS A 29 2.70 -8.48 13.24
N ARG A 30 1.81 -8.09 12.34
CA ARG A 30 0.58 -8.82 12.01
C ARG A 30 0.74 -9.54 10.68
N ASN A 31 0.97 -10.85 10.74
CA ASN A 31 1.05 -11.73 9.57
C ASN A 31 -0.27 -11.89 8.77
N SER A 32 -1.26 -11.00 8.93
CA SER A 32 -2.52 -11.06 8.17
C SER A 32 -2.52 -10.04 7.04
N ALA A 33 -2.12 -10.47 5.84
CA ALA A 33 -2.09 -9.64 4.64
C ALA A 33 -3.45 -9.00 4.31
N ASN A 34 -4.56 -9.71 4.55
CA ASN A 34 -5.91 -9.23 4.28
C ASN A 34 -6.34 -8.09 5.20
N GLU A 35 -5.99 -8.17 6.49
CA GLU A 35 -6.35 -7.11 7.45
C GLU A 35 -5.47 -5.88 7.26
N SER A 36 -4.16 -6.09 7.05
CA SER A 36 -3.22 -5.04 6.68
C SER A 36 -3.68 -4.31 5.40
N TYR A 37 -4.09 -5.06 4.38
CA TYR A 37 -4.64 -4.50 3.14
C TYR A 37 -5.81 -3.56 3.39
N LYS A 38 -6.82 -3.99 4.16
CA LYS A 38 -8.01 -3.18 4.43
C LYS A 38 -7.65 -1.86 5.12
N GLN A 39 -6.75 -1.91 6.12
CA GLN A 39 -6.32 -0.71 6.86
C GLN A 39 -5.58 0.27 5.95
N ILE A 40 -4.62 -0.21 5.17
CA ILE A 40 -3.85 0.63 4.24
C ILE A 40 -4.76 1.21 3.15
N ARG A 41 -5.70 0.42 2.63
CA ARG A 41 -6.66 0.85 1.61
C ARG A 41 -7.57 1.97 2.12
N LEU A 42 -8.02 1.90 3.37
CA LEU A 42 -8.83 2.96 3.98
C LEU A 42 -8.05 4.27 4.12
N LEU A 43 -6.79 4.21 4.57
CA LEU A 43 -5.93 5.39 4.61
C LEU A 43 -5.70 5.95 3.20
N LEU A 44 -5.42 5.09 2.22
CA LEU A 44 -5.25 5.50 0.83
C LEU A 44 -6.48 6.25 0.29
N GLU A 45 -7.67 5.70 0.51
CA GLU A 45 -8.93 6.35 0.09
C GLU A 45 -9.10 7.74 0.72
N ASP A 46 -8.80 7.88 2.02
CA ASP A 46 -8.87 9.17 2.72
C ASP A 46 -7.86 10.19 2.16
N LEU A 47 -6.62 9.78 1.89
CA LEU A 47 -5.61 10.68 1.32
C LEU A 47 -5.95 11.10 -0.12
N LEU A 48 -6.40 10.15 -0.95
CA LEU A 48 -6.87 10.48 -2.29
C LEU A 48 -8.08 11.44 -2.25
N ALA A 49 -8.99 11.26 -1.28
CA ALA A 49 -10.14 12.15 -1.09
C ALA A 49 -9.72 13.56 -0.62
N ARG A 50 -8.62 13.68 0.12
CA ARG A 50 -8.02 14.96 0.54
C ARG A 50 -7.21 15.65 -0.57
N GLY A 51 -7.08 15.03 -1.74
CA GLY A 51 -6.38 15.59 -2.91
C GLY A 51 -4.91 15.25 -3.00
N TYR A 52 -4.40 14.28 -2.22
CA TYR A 52 -3.05 13.76 -2.43
C TYR A 52 -2.99 13.03 -3.77
N SER A 53 -1.98 13.34 -4.58
CA SER A 53 -1.76 12.71 -5.89
C SER A 53 -0.87 11.47 -5.78
N TYR A 54 -0.90 10.62 -6.80
CA TYR A 54 -0.02 9.44 -6.88
C TYR A 54 1.45 9.74 -6.60
N GLU A 55 1.98 10.87 -7.09
CA GLU A 55 3.40 11.24 -6.95
C GLU A 55 3.80 11.75 -5.55
N THR A 56 2.86 11.98 -4.62
CA THR A 56 3.25 12.46 -3.30
C THR A 56 3.97 11.37 -2.51
N VAL A 57 4.88 11.78 -1.62
CA VAL A 57 5.71 10.85 -0.87
C VAL A 57 4.87 9.92 0.01
N GLU A 58 3.73 10.39 0.52
CA GLU A 58 2.80 9.62 1.35
C GLU A 58 2.11 8.53 0.54
N ILE A 59 1.62 8.85 -0.66
CA ILE A 59 0.96 7.88 -1.54
C ILE A 59 1.98 6.86 -2.03
N GLN A 60 3.19 7.30 -2.43
CA GLN A 60 4.28 6.38 -2.80
C GLN A 60 4.67 5.45 -1.65
N THR A 61 4.68 5.95 -0.41
CA THR A 61 4.95 5.14 0.78
C THR A 61 3.87 4.08 1.00
N ILE A 62 2.60 4.45 0.83
CA ILE A 62 1.47 3.52 0.87
C ILE A 62 1.53 2.48 -0.25
N VAL A 63 1.92 2.88 -1.46
CA VAL A 63 2.11 1.99 -2.62
C VAL A 63 3.15 0.91 -2.30
N GLU A 64 4.29 1.29 -1.73
CA GLU A 64 5.31 0.32 -1.33
C GLU A 64 4.79 -0.61 -0.22
N MET A 65 4.02 -0.11 0.75
CA MET A 65 3.39 -0.98 1.76
C MET A 65 2.42 -1.98 1.15
N LEU A 66 1.56 -1.55 0.21
CA LEU A 66 0.61 -2.44 -0.48
C LEU A 66 1.32 -3.50 -1.31
N LYS A 67 2.48 -3.19 -1.86
CA LYS A 67 3.29 -4.09 -2.69
C LYS A 67 3.95 -5.21 -1.90
N GLU A 68 4.19 -5.03 -0.61
CA GLU A 68 4.74 -6.08 0.26
C GLU A 68 3.69 -7.10 0.74
N LEU A 69 2.39 -6.83 0.58
CA LEU A 69 1.34 -7.70 1.09
C LEU A 69 1.08 -9.00 0.30
N PRO A 70 1.06 -9.01 -1.05
CA PRO A 70 0.84 -10.24 -1.81
C PRO A 70 1.97 -11.25 -1.59
N ALA A 71 1.68 -12.55 -1.80
CA ALA A 71 2.73 -13.56 -1.85
C ALA A 71 3.80 -13.17 -2.89
N TYR A 72 5.06 -13.50 -2.59
CA TYR A 72 6.17 -13.12 -3.44
C TYR A 72 6.08 -13.72 -4.85
N GLY A 73 6.67 -13.03 -5.84
CA GLY A 73 6.81 -13.52 -7.21
C GLY A 73 5.73 -13.00 -8.16
N ALA A 74 5.03 -13.92 -8.84
CA ALA A 74 4.05 -13.56 -9.88
C ALA A 74 2.89 -12.72 -9.32
N ASN A 75 2.45 -13.03 -8.10
CA ASN A 75 1.37 -12.34 -7.41
C ASN A 75 1.72 -10.86 -7.19
N THR A 76 2.85 -10.56 -6.53
CA THR A 76 3.34 -9.18 -6.35
C THR A 76 3.46 -8.42 -7.69
N ARG A 77 4.04 -9.05 -8.72
CA ARG A 77 4.26 -8.40 -10.01
C ARG A 77 2.94 -8.04 -10.69
N ASN A 78 1.99 -8.96 -10.70
CA ASN A 78 0.71 -8.77 -11.35
C ASN A 78 -0.17 -7.77 -10.57
N PHE A 79 -0.16 -7.86 -9.23
CA PHE A 79 -0.83 -6.90 -8.36
C PHE A 79 -0.34 -5.46 -8.60
N THR A 80 0.98 -5.29 -8.61
CA THR A 80 1.62 -3.98 -8.87
C THR A 80 1.20 -3.45 -10.24
N LYS A 81 1.22 -4.30 -11.27
CA LYS A 81 0.84 -3.91 -12.63
C LYS A 81 -0.64 -3.54 -12.76
N LEU A 82 -1.51 -4.18 -12.00
CA LEU A 82 -2.96 -3.98 -12.10
C LEU A 82 -3.43 -2.76 -11.32
N TYR A 83 -2.89 -2.54 -10.12
CA TYR A 83 -3.42 -1.54 -9.20
C TYR A 83 -2.45 -0.43 -8.83
N LEU A 84 -1.15 -0.68 -8.80
CA LEU A 84 -0.19 0.22 -8.16
C LEU A 84 0.66 1.05 -9.15
N ARG A 85 0.20 1.25 -10.39
CA ARG A 85 0.97 1.97 -11.42
C ARG A 85 0.69 3.46 -11.46
N ASP A 86 -0.53 3.85 -11.11
CA ASP A 86 -1.03 5.21 -11.23
C ASP A 86 -2.27 5.38 -10.34
N GLU A 87 -2.76 6.62 -10.24
CA GLU A 87 -3.92 6.96 -9.42
C GLU A 87 -5.20 6.23 -9.86
N TYR A 88 -5.36 5.98 -11.16
CA TYR A 88 -6.52 5.28 -11.68
C TYR A 88 -6.54 3.81 -11.24
N GLY A 89 -5.39 3.15 -11.22
CA GLY A 89 -5.19 1.83 -10.65
C GLY A 89 -5.49 1.79 -9.15
N LEU A 90 -5.01 2.78 -8.40
CA LEU A 90 -5.25 2.87 -6.96
C LEU A 90 -6.74 2.95 -6.63
N ARG A 91 -7.49 3.75 -7.40
CA ARG A 91 -8.95 3.88 -7.26
C ARG A 91 -9.72 2.58 -7.61
N LYS A 92 -9.10 1.62 -8.28
CA LYS A 92 -9.69 0.31 -8.60
C LYS A 92 -9.44 -0.77 -7.55
N LEU A 93 -8.69 -0.47 -6.50
CA LEU A 93 -8.42 -1.44 -5.43
C LEU A 93 -9.74 -1.94 -4.82
N PRO A 94 -10.01 -3.27 -4.84
CA PRO A 94 -11.25 -3.80 -4.30
C PRO A 94 -11.36 -3.57 -2.80
N LYS A 95 -12.58 -3.33 -2.29
CA LYS A 95 -12.80 -3.16 -0.85
C LYS A 95 -12.45 -4.41 -0.03
N ASP A 96 -12.60 -5.56 -0.66
CA ASP A 96 -12.34 -6.87 -0.09
C ASP A 96 -11.16 -7.53 -0.83
N PRO A 97 -10.07 -7.92 -0.13
CA PRO A 97 -8.91 -8.55 -0.75
C PRO A 97 -9.24 -9.89 -1.42
N THR A 98 -10.32 -10.57 -1.03
CA THR A 98 -10.76 -11.83 -1.68
C THR A 98 -11.24 -11.63 -3.11
N ARG A 99 -11.53 -10.38 -3.51
CA ARG A 99 -11.89 -10.02 -4.89
C ARG A 99 -10.69 -9.69 -5.76
N ILE A 100 -9.48 -9.73 -5.22
CA ILE A 100 -8.26 -9.57 -6.01
C ILE A 100 -8.10 -10.83 -6.89
N PRO A 101 -7.84 -10.69 -8.20
CA PRO A 101 -7.76 -11.85 -9.09
C PRO A 101 -6.71 -12.87 -8.64
N LYS A 102 -6.99 -14.16 -8.90
CA LYS A 102 -6.02 -15.24 -8.71
C LYS A 102 -4.72 -14.91 -9.47
N GLY A 103 -3.57 -15.21 -8.87
CA GLY A 103 -2.28 -14.87 -9.47
C GLY A 103 -1.86 -13.41 -9.27
N HIS A 104 -2.63 -12.64 -8.50
CA HIS A 104 -2.29 -11.29 -8.01
C HIS A 104 -2.32 -11.22 -6.47
N TRP A 105 -2.87 -12.25 -5.82
CA TRP A 105 -2.98 -12.35 -4.36
C TRP A 105 -2.69 -13.79 -3.90
N HIS A 106 -2.67 -14.00 -2.58
CA HIS A 106 -2.48 -15.31 -1.93
C HIS A 106 -3.52 -16.33 -2.39
#